data_AF-A0A9D8D9L1-F1
#
_entry.id   AF-A0A9D8D9L1-F1
#
_cell.length_a   1.000
_cell.length_b   1.000
_cell.length_c   1.000
_cell.angle_alpha   90.00
_cell.angle_beta   90.00
_cell.angle_gamma   90.00
#
_symmetry.space_group_name_H-M   'P 1'
#
loop_
_entity.id
_entity.type
_entity.pdbx_description
1 polymer ?
#
loop_
_entity_poly.entity_id
_entity_poly.type
_entity_poly.pdbx_seq_one_letter_code
_entity_poly.pdbx_strand_id
1 'polypeptide(L)'
;MRPRRVRRAREAGCPPPVAGSPCWRCAWPPRWTPRGAAPEPILCREADLSARGGGPLEREANNFAASLLMPEAQVREVAAGGMDVDTAAERFGVSDIAMDWRYFNLGITTERPRMT
;
A
#
# COMPACT_ATOMS: atom_id res chain seq x y z
N MET A 1 42.75 3.99 27.84
CA MET A 1 41.78 4.27 26.76
C MET A 1 40.43 3.65 27.14
N ARG A 2 39.42 4.46 27.47
CA ARG A 2 38.05 4.03 27.82
C ARG A 2 37.07 4.52 26.75
N PRO A 3 36.08 3.73 26.31
CA PRO A 3 35.20 4.11 25.22
C PRO A 3 34.13 5.11 25.66
N ARG A 4 33.98 6.19 24.86
CA ARG A 4 32.93 7.20 24.99
C ARG A 4 31.57 6.59 24.63
N ARG A 5 30.77 6.24 25.63
CA ARG A 5 29.30 6.26 25.55
C ARG A 5 28.79 7.22 26.61
N VAL A 6 27.63 7.81 26.34
CA VAL A 6 26.87 8.73 27.22
C VAL A 6 27.30 10.21 27.15
N ARG A 7 26.93 10.89 26.05
CA ARG A 7 26.53 12.30 26.08
C ARG A 7 25.52 12.59 24.96
N ARG A 8 24.23 12.41 25.24
CA ARG A 8 23.11 13.08 24.55
C ARG A 8 21.83 12.85 25.35
N ALA A 9 21.76 13.44 26.54
CA ALA A 9 20.52 13.50 27.33
C ALA A 9 20.40 14.82 28.10
N ARG A 10 21.14 15.86 27.70
CA ARG A 10 21.11 17.17 28.37
C ARG A 10 20.53 18.32 27.52
N GLU A 11 20.10 18.05 26.27
CA GLU A 11 19.63 19.11 25.36
C GLU A 11 18.11 19.22 25.23
N ALA A 12 17.34 18.25 25.74
CA ALA A 12 15.90 18.42 25.87
C ALA A 12 15.62 18.97 27.26
N GLY A 13 15.19 20.23 27.38
CA GLY A 13 14.87 20.93 28.64
C GLY A 13 13.76 20.25 29.44
N CYS A 14 14.07 19.10 30.03
CA CYS A 14 13.20 18.31 30.88
C CYS A 14 13.39 18.81 32.33
N PRO A 15 12.37 19.39 32.98
CA PRO A 15 12.50 19.75 34.39
C PRO A 15 12.69 18.50 35.24
N PRO A 16 13.41 18.59 36.38
CA PRO A 16 13.58 17.45 37.27
C PRO A 16 12.22 16.98 37.82
N PRO A 17 12.06 15.66 38.08
CA PRO A 17 10.80 15.13 38.57
C PRO A 17 10.47 15.73 39.94
N VAL A 18 9.27 16.30 40.05
CA VAL A 18 8.69 16.69 41.34
C VAL A 18 8.11 15.42 41.97
N ALA A 19 8.49 15.14 43.22
CA ALA A 19 8.01 13.96 43.93
C ALA A 19 6.47 13.96 43.97
N GLY A 20 5.85 12.93 43.39
CA GLY A 20 4.41 12.67 43.54
C GLY A 20 3.51 12.93 42.33
N SER A 21 4.02 13.41 41.19
CA SER A 21 3.19 13.63 39.98
C SER A 21 3.74 12.90 38.76
N PRO A 22 3.09 11.84 38.26
CA PRO A 22 3.46 11.25 36.97
C PRO A 22 3.10 12.23 35.84
N CYS A 23 4.09 12.56 35.00
CA CYS A 23 3.87 13.42 33.85
C CYS A 23 2.95 12.72 32.84
N TRP A 24 1.78 13.31 32.57
CA TRP A 24 0.79 12.77 31.65
C TRP A 24 1.24 12.79 30.17
N ARG A 25 2.46 13.28 29.87
CA ARG A 25 2.97 13.43 28.50
C ARG A 25 3.78 12.24 27.98
N CYS A 26 4.07 11.25 28.81
CA CYS A 26 4.74 9.99 28.41
C CYS A 26 3.95 8.74 28.81
N ALA A 27 2.71 8.88 29.30
CA ALA A 27 1.95 7.78 29.89
C ALA A 27 0.81 7.33 28.96
N TRP A 28 1.12 6.39 28.06
CA TRP A 28 0.17 5.51 27.40
C TRP A 28 0.85 4.15 27.15
N PRO A 29 0.13 3.02 27.29
CA PRO A 29 -0.73 2.62 28.40
C PRO A 29 -0.19 1.29 29.02
N PRO A 30 -0.88 0.64 30.01
CA PRO A 30 -0.31 -0.44 30.78
C PRO A 30 -0.21 -1.74 29.97
N ARG A 31 0.79 -2.52 30.34
CA ARG A 31 1.23 -3.81 29.82
C ARG A 31 0.07 -4.77 29.47
N TRP A 32 -0.49 -4.64 28.27
CA TRP A 32 -1.16 -5.75 27.59
C TRP A 32 -0.10 -6.83 27.38
N THR A 33 -0.27 -8.00 27.99
CA THR A 33 0.44 -9.20 27.53
C THR A 33 -0.49 -9.86 26.52
N PRO A 34 -0.24 -9.72 25.20
CA PRO A 34 -1.01 -10.49 24.23
C PRO A 34 -0.73 -11.96 24.53
N ARG A 35 -1.79 -12.70 24.86
CA ARG A 35 -1.73 -14.17 24.84
C ARG A 35 -1.56 -14.54 23.36
N GLY A 36 -0.34 -14.92 22.99
CA GLY A 36 0.06 -15.18 21.61
C GLY A 36 0.42 -13.88 20.89
N ALA A 37 1.69 -13.71 20.52
CA ALA A 37 2.04 -12.72 19.51
C ALA A 37 1.18 -13.00 18.27
N ALA A 38 0.43 -12.00 17.79
CA ALA A 38 -0.15 -12.10 16.46
C ALA A 38 1.01 -12.40 15.50
N PRO A 39 0.93 -13.44 14.66
CA PRO A 39 2.01 -13.74 13.73
C PRO A 39 2.28 -12.48 12.91
N GLU A 40 3.57 -12.14 12.74
CA GLU A 40 3.92 -11.02 11.85
C GLU A 40 3.30 -11.28 10.48
N PRO A 41 2.57 -10.31 9.90
CA PRO A 41 1.90 -10.52 8.64
C PRO A 41 2.94 -10.81 7.56
N ILE A 42 2.90 -12.02 7.01
CA ILE A 42 3.66 -12.36 5.81
C ILE A 42 2.90 -11.76 4.63
N LEU A 43 3.36 -10.59 4.16
CA LEU A 43 2.71 -9.86 3.06
C LEU A 43 2.84 -10.61 1.73
N CYS A 44 4.07 -11.02 1.38
CA CYS A 44 4.35 -11.89 0.23
C CYS A 44 5.45 -12.88 0.64
N ARG A 45 5.30 -14.18 0.37
CA ARG A 45 6.40 -15.13 0.57
C ARG A 45 7.43 -14.90 -0.53
N GLU A 46 8.70 -15.23 -0.27
CA GLU A 46 9.73 -15.16 -1.34
C GLU A 46 9.35 -15.98 -2.58
N ALA A 47 8.63 -17.08 -2.39
CA ALA A 47 8.10 -17.91 -3.49
C ALA A 47 7.06 -17.18 -4.36
N ASP A 48 6.38 -16.17 -3.82
CA ASP A 48 5.34 -15.38 -4.50
C ASP A 48 5.95 -14.14 -5.21
N LEU A 49 7.21 -13.81 -4.91
CA LEU A 49 7.92 -12.67 -5.49
C LEU A 49 8.75 -13.11 -6.70
N SER A 50 8.11 -13.36 -7.85
CA SER A 50 8.84 -13.58 -9.10
C SER A 50 9.18 -12.26 -9.79
N ALA A 51 10.45 -12.05 -10.14
CA ALA A 51 10.93 -10.86 -10.87
C ALA A 51 10.25 -10.67 -12.25
N ARG A 52 9.63 -11.74 -12.75
CA ARG A 52 8.67 -11.72 -13.84
C ARG A 52 7.34 -12.08 -13.23
N GLY A 53 6.54 -11.10 -12.85
CA GLY A 53 5.15 -11.35 -12.49
C GLY A 53 4.45 -12.18 -13.57
N GLY A 54 3.42 -12.94 -13.20
CA GLY A 54 2.65 -13.77 -14.13
C GLY A 54 2.39 -15.19 -13.67
N GLY A 55 2.44 -15.48 -12.37
CA GLY A 55 1.83 -16.71 -11.85
C GLY A 55 0.31 -16.73 -12.12
N PRO A 56 -0.35 -17.90 -12.21
CA PRO A 56 -1.81 -17.97 -12.33
C PRO A 56 -2.52 -17.23 -11.20
N LEU A 57 -2.05 -17.37 -9.96
CA LEU A 57 -2.60 -16.68 -8.79
C LEU A 57 -2.44 -15.15 -8.88
N GLU A 58 -1.28 -14.68 -9.31
CA GLU A 58 -1.00 -13.26 -9.47
C GLU A 58 -1.85 -12.64 -10.59
N ARG A 59 -2.05 -13.36 -11.70
CA ARG A 59 -2.97 -12.93 -12.76
C ARG A 59 -4.41 -12.81 -12.25
N GLU A 60 -4.88 -13.79 -11.50
CA GLU A 60 -6.20 -13.76 -10.87
C GLU A 60 -6.32 -12.58 -9.90
N ALA A 61 -5.30 -12.37 -9.06
CA ALA A 61 -5.25 -11.26 -8.11
C ALA A 61 -5.27 -9.89 -8.81
N ASN A 62 -4.52 -9.74 -9.91
CA ASN A 62 -4.52 -8.51 -10.72
C ASN A 62 -5.89 -8.28 -11.37
N ASN A 63 -6.53 -9.33 -11.90
CA ASN A 63 -7.88 -9.23 -12.48
C ASN A 63 -8.94 -8.86 -11.43
N PHE A 64 -8.81 -9.43 -10.23
CA PHE A 64 -9.68 -9.12 -9.10
C PHE A 64 -9.51 -7.66 -8.66
N ALA A 65 -8.27 -7.21 -8.43
CA ALA A 65 -7.97 -5.82 -8.08
C ALA A 65 -8.47 -4.83 -9.13
N ALA A 66 -8.24 -5.11 -10.42
CA ALA A 66 -8.76 -4.30 -11.52
C ALA A 66 -10.29 -4.21 -11.52
N SER A 67 -10.98 -5.29 -11.16
CA SER A 67 -12.45 -5.29 -11.11
C SER A 67 -13.02 -4.53 -9.91
N LEU A 68 -12.26 -4.40 -8.82
CA LEU A 68 -12.62 -3.55 -7.69
C LEU A 68 -12.39 -2.06 -7.99
N LEU A 69 -11.23 -1.71 -8.56
CA LEU A 69 -10.84 -0.33 -8.85
C LEU A 69 -11.57 0.24 -10.08
N MET A 70 -11.77 -0.58 -11.11
CA MET A 70 -12.33 -0.20 -12.40
C MET A 70 -13.46 -1.17 -12.79
N PRO A 71 -14.64 -1.08 -12.16
CA PRO A 71 -15.69 -2.06 -12.39
C PRO A 71 -16.24 -1.94 -13.82
N GLU A 72 -16.57 -3.10 -14.42
CA GLU A 72 -16.80 -3.21 -15.86
C GLU A 72 -17.92 -2.30 -16.37
N ALA A 73 -19.03 -2.20 -15.63
CA ALA A 73 -20.16 -1.36 -16.04
C ALA A 73 -19.74 0.11 -16.21
N GLN A 74 -19.05 0.68 -15.21
CA GLN A 74 -18.59 2.07 -15.27
C GLN A 74 -17.53 2.25 -16.37
N VAL A 75 -16.63 1.27 -16.56
CA VAL A 75 -15.63 1.34 -17.63
C VAL A 75 -16.29 1.36 -19.01
N ARG A 76 -17.33 0.53 -19.22
CA ARG A 76 -18.08 0.52 -20.48
C ARG A 76 -18.86 1.82 -20.70
N GLU A 77 -19.44 2.40 -19.64
CA GLU A 77 -20.12 3.69 -19.72
C GLU A 77 -19.18 4.82 -20.16
N VAL A 78 -17.98 4.92 -19.56
CA VAL A 78 -17.02 5.97 -19.94
C VAL A 78 -16.48 5.75 -21.36
N ALA A 79 -16.23 4.50 -21.74
CA ALA A 79 -15.77 4.17 -23.08
C ALA A 79 -16.85 4.46 -24.14
N ALA A 80 -18.11 4.15 -23.86
CA ALA A 80 -19.24 4.51 -24.73
C ALA A 80 -19.40 6.04 -24.86
N GLY A 81 -19.01 6.79 -23.83
CA GLY A 81 -18.90 8.26 -23.86
C GLY A 81 -17.72 8.80 -24.68
N GLY A 82 -16.89 7.93 -25.28
CA GLY A 82 -15.74 8.32 -26.10
C GLY A 82 -14.51 8.75 -25.31
N MET A 83 -14.44 8.42 -24.01
CA MET A 83 -13.31 8.77 -23.16
C MET A 83 -12.08 7.94 -23.51
N ASP A 84 -10.97 8.61 -23.80
CA ASP A 84 -9.68 7.98 -24.01
C ASP A 84 -9.08 7.43 -22.70
N VAL A 85 -7.99 6.66 -22.84
CA VAL A 85 -7.36 5.95 -21.73
C VAL A 85 -6.84 6.91 -20.66
N ASP A 86 -6.20 8.00 -21.05
CA ASP A 86 -5.63 8.99 -20.13
C ASP A 86 -6.71 9.64 -19.27
N THR A 87 -7.78 10.12 -19.91
CA THR A 87 -8.90 10.76 -19.21
C THR A 87 -9.65 9.75 -18.32
N ALA A 88 -9.79 8.51 -18.77
CA ALA A 88 -10.38 7.44 -17.96
C ALA A 88 -9.50 7.09 -16.76
N ALA A 89 -8.19 6.98 -16.93
CA ALA A 89 -7.25 6.69 -15.86
C ALA A 89 -7.32 7.74 -14.75
N GLU A 90 -7.35 9.02 -15.12
CA GLU A 90 -7.56 10.13 -14.17
C GLU A 90 -8.88 10.00 -13.41
N ARG A 91 -9.98 9.68 -14.12
CA ARG A 91 -11.31 9.51 -13.52
C ARG A 91 -11.36 8.39 -12.48
N PHE A 92 -10.71 7.27 -12.76
CA PHE A 92 -10.66 6.12 -11.84
C PHE A 92 -9.52 6.22 -10.81
N GLY A 93 -8.63 7.21 -10.92
CA GLY A 93 -7.50 7.40 -10.01
C GLY A 93 -6.46 6.29 -10.11
N VAL A 94 -6.24 5.76 -11.31
CA VAL A 94 -5.26 4.70 -11.60
C VAL A 94 -4.21 5.18 -12.60
N SER A 95 -3.17 4.38 -12.83
CA SER A 95 -2.22 4.67 -13.90
C SER A 95 -2.83 4.42 -15.28
N ASP A 96 -2.33 5.15 -16.27
CA ASP A 96 -2.55 4.95 -17.71
C ASP A 96 -2.41 3.47 -18.11
N ILE A 97 -1.29 2.84 -17.76
CA ILE A 97 -1.01 1.44 -18.10
C ILE A 97 -2.05 0.47 -17.52
N ALA A 98 -2.57 0.75 -16.31
CA ALA A 98 -3.59 -0.09 -15.70
C ALA A 98 -4.94 0.04 -16.43
N MET A 99 -5.29 1.26 -16.85
CA MET A 99 -6.49 1.53 -17.64
C MET A 99 -6.40 0.90 -19.03
N ASP A 100 -5.24 1.00 -19.67
CA ASP A 100 -4.92 0.36 -20.94
C ASP A 100 -5.17 -1.16 -20.90
N TRP A 101 -4.62 -1.83 -19.88
CA TRP A 101 -4.88 -3.26 -19.66
C TRP A 101 -6.34 -3.55 -19.41
N ARG A 102 -7.06 -2.67 -18.72
CA ARG A 102 -8.49 -2.85 -18.46
C ARG A 102 -9.31 -2.74 -19.74
N TYR A 103 -9.05 -1.76 -20.59
CA TYR A 103 -9.72 -1.59 -21.88
C TYR A 103 -9.47 -2.79 -22.79
N PHE A 104 -8.22 -3.27 -22.85
CA PHE A 104 -7.86 -4.45 -23.63
C PHE A 104 -8.58 -5.70 -23.12
N ASN A 105 -8.54 -5.96 -21.81
CA ASN A 105 -9.16 -7.14 -21.20
C ASN A 105 -10.69 -7.17 -21.34
N LEU A 106 -11.35 -6.00 -21.43
CA LEU A 106 -12.80 -5.89 -21.64
C LEU A 106 -13.21 -5.88 -23.12
N GLY A 107 -12.24 -5.93 -24.04
CA GLY A 107 -12.47 -5.89 -25.49
C GLY A 107 -12.90 -4.53 -26.03
N ILE A 108 -12.60 -3.44 -25.30
CA ILE A 108 -12.88 -2.07 -25.73
C ILE A 108 -11.84 -1.61 -26.76
N THR A 109 -10.56 -1.97 -26.53
CA THR A 109 -9.48 -1.86 -27.51
C THR A 109 -8.98 -3.24 -27.90
N THR A 110 -8.47 -3.36 -29.12
CA THR A 110 -7.80 -4.56 -29.63
C THR A 110 -6.29 -4.47 -29.50
N GLU A 111 -5.75 -3.29 -29.24
CA GLU A 111 -4.30 -3.08 -29.09
C GLU A 111 -3.84 -3.55 -27.72
N ARG A 112 -2.82 -4.43 -27.71
CA ARG A 112 -2.24 -4.93 -26.48
C ARG A 112 -1.28 -3.89 -25.89
N PRO A 113 -1.44 -3.50 -24.62
CA PRO A 113 -0.56 -2.52 -23.99
C PRO A 113 0.90 -2.99 -23.95
N ARG A 114 1.83 -2.06 -24.20
CA ARG A 114 3.27 -2.30 -24.08
C ARG A 114 3.76 -1.75 -22.74
N MET A 115 4.54 -2.54 -22.03
CA MET A 115 5.32 -2.03 -20.90
C MET A 115 6.47 -1.18 -21.48
N THR A 116 6.27 0.13 -21.57
CA THR A 116 7.31 1.11 -21.92
C THR A 116 8.08 1.57 -20.70
#